data_AF-A0A498EHU1-F1
#
_entry.id   AF-A0A498EHU1-F1
#
_cell.length_a   1.000
_cell.length_b   1.000
_cell.length_c   1.000
_cell.angle_alpha   90.00
_cell.angle_beta   90.00
_cell.angle_gamma   90.00
#
_symmetry.space_group_name_H-M   'P 1'
#
loop_
_entity.id
_entity.type
_entity.pdbx_description
1 polymer ?
#
loop_
_entity_poly.entity_id
_entity_poly.type
_entity_poly.pdbx_seq_one_letter_code
_entity_poly.pdbx_strand_id
1 'polypeptide(L)'
;MSALQSDEHDVKGQKSSVTTWTTDLSGFERFPHRLWFNVADFGRVLWWSLFAVVPAVLFAGVIFFDDGLIEPYNLFCAGMMMFLVQMSERYINTTIEFEHDNGSIETTFHMGDPTLFRSDQEATVSLEDVESARFLSLAGQPMVRLHYNKTFSVKPSSFLIPPDKKPQFREFLQRHNVSVHGESETNSTRWVWGRFVVTALFIGVIPFSAMFISPIQYSWAVLLVLTVTSIFLVRQGF
;
A
#
# COMPACT_ATOMS: atom_id res chain seq x y z
N MET A 1 59.90 34.43 -10.12
CA MET A 1 60.05 32.97 -9.93
C MET A 1 59.31 32.57 -8.67
N SER A 2 58.40 31.60 -8.80
CA SER A 2 57.58 30.90 -7.78
C SER A 2 56.72 31.77 -6.85
N ALA A 3 55.41 31.90 -7.04
CA ALA A 3 54.37 30.85 -6.95
C ALA A 3 54.38 30.15 -5.58
N LEU A 4 53.44 30.52 -4.72
CA LEU A 4 52.73 29.60 -3.84
C LEU A 4 51.29 30.10 -3.69
N GLN A 5 50.45 29.38 -4.41
CA GLN A 5 49.01 29.36 -4.45
C GLN A 5 48.51 28.38 -3.36
N SER A 6 47.24 28.51 -2.99
CA SER A 6 46.43 27.53 -2.24
C SER A 6 46.56 27.51 -0.72
N ASP A 7 45.73 28.32 -0.07
CA ASP A 7 44.88 27.82 1.01
C ASP A 7 43.43 27.92 0.53
N GLU A 8 43.12 27.09 -0.48
CA GLU A 8 41.76 26.74 -0.80
C GLU A 8 41.28 25.83 0.33
N HIS A 9 40.47 26.40 1.24
CA HIS A 9 39.76 25.63 2.24
C HIS A 9 38.93 24.57 1.51
N ASP A 10 39.47 23.36 1.51
CA ASP A 10 38.82 22.11 1.14
C ASP A 10 37.67 21.88 2.14
N VAL A 11 36.57 22.62 1.93
CA VAL A 11 35.24 22.22 2.38
C VAL A 11 34.94 20.95 1.60
N LYS A 12 35.52 19.84 2.08
CA LYS A 12 35.11 18.50 1.66
C LYS A 12 33.63 18.44 1.91
N GLY A 13 32.87 18.62 0.84
CA GLY A 13 31.48 18.26 0.78
C GLY A 13 31.39 16.85 1.32
N GLN A 14 30.89 16.74 2.54
CA GLN A 14 30.44 15.49 3.09
C GLN A 14 29.35 15.06 2.12
N LYS A 15 29.69 14.18 1.18
CA LYS A 15 28.74 13.58 0.25
C LYS A 15 27.68 12.95 1.13
N SER A 16 26.53 13.59 1.25
CA SER A 16 25.37 12.96 1.85
C SER A 16 25.15 11.68 1.06
N SER A 17 25.19 10.53 1.75
CA SER A 17 24.97 9.25 1.09
C SER A 17 23.48 9.11 0.85
N VAL A 18 23.03 9.59 -0.32
CA VAL A 18 21.70 9.37 -0.84
C VAL A 18 21.50 7.86 -0.99
N THR A 19 20.45 7.33 -0.37
CA THR A 19 20.03 5.94 -0.51
C THR A 19 18.74 5.89 -1.28
N THR A 20 18.78 5.22 -2.43
CA THR A 20 17.62 5.06 -3.32
C THR A 20 17.37 3.58 -3.57
N TRP A 21 16.10 3.19 -3.61
CA TRP A 21 15.69 1.90 -4.16
C TRP A 21 14.36 2.03 -4.87
N THR A 22 14.15 1.12 -5.82
CA THR A 22 12.90 1.01 -6.57
C THR A 22 12.35 -0.40 -6.37
N THR A 23 11.08 -0.50 -6.00
CA THR A 23 10.36 -1.77 -5.94
C THR A 23 9.42 -1.87 -7.12
N ASP A 24 9.45 -3.00 -7.83
CA ASP A 24 8.53 -3.31 -8.91
C ASP A 24 7.60 -4.46 -8.51
N LEU A 25 6.29 -4.25 -8.46
CA LEU A 25 5.26 -5.27 -8.28
C LEU A 25 4.21 -5.23 -9.42
N SER A 26 4.63 -4.91 -10.63
CA SER A 26 3.80 -4.91 -11.84
C SER A 26 3.22 -6.29 -12.19
N GLY A 27 2.17 -6.29 -13.01
CA GLY A 27 1.55 -7.49 -13.56
C GLY A 27 0.62 -8.26 -12.61
N PHE A 28 0.03 -9.31 -13.19
CA PHE A 28 -0.98 -10.15 -12.54
C PHE A 28 -0.42 -11.02 -11.41
N GLU A 29 0.76 -11.61 -11.59
CA GLU A 29 1.38 -12.51 -10.59
C GLU A 29 1.67 -11.80 -9.27
N ARG A 30 2.05 -10.52 -9.33
CA ARG A 30 2.39 -9.71 -8.15
C ARG A 30 1.19 -8.98 -7.55
N PHE A 31 0.02 -9.02 -8.19
CA PHE A 31 -1.20 -8.36 -7.71
C PHE A 31 -1.66 -8.83 -6.32
N PRO A 32 -1.68 -10.14 -5.97
CA PRO A 32 -2.03 -10.58 -4.62
C PRO A 32 -1.11 -9.99 -3.54
N HIS A 33 0.18 -9.85 -3.83
CA HIS A 33 1.13 -9.21 -2.94
C HIS A 33 0.79 -7.73 -2.74
N ARG A 34 0.50 -7.00 -3.83
CA ARG A 34 0.04 -5.60 -3.75
C ARG A 34 -1.21 -5.46 -2.87
N LEU A 35 -2.18 -6.37 -2.98
CA LEU A 35 -3.37 -6.37 -2.13
C LEU A 35 -3.04 -6.62 -0.65
N TRP A 36 -2.10 -7.53 -0.33
CA TRP A 36 -1.66 -7.73 1.05
C TRP A 36 -1.08 -6.46 1.68
N PHE A 37 -0.19 -5.77 0.96
CA PHE A 37 0.39 -4.52 1.44
C PHE A 37 -0.66 -3.43 1.62
N ASN A 38 -1.59 -3.33 0.66
CA ASN A 38 -2.67 -2.37 0.72
C ASN A 38 -3.58 -2.59 1.94
N VAL A 39 -4.00 -3.84 2.19
CA VAL A 39 -4.80 -4.22 3.37
C VAL A 39 -4.06 -3.96 4.69
N ALA A 40 -2.73 -4.16 4.70
CA ALA A 40 -1.88 -3.87 5.85
C ALA A 40 -1.77 -2.37 6.15
N ASP A 41 -1.80 -1.52 5.13
CA ASP A 41 -1.66 -0.06 5.28
C ASP A 41 -2.90 0.60 5.88
N PHE A 42 -4.11 0.09 5.60
CA PHE A 42 -5.33 0.70 6.16
C PHE A 42 -5.27 0.84 7.69
N GLY A 43 -5.69 2.01 8.17
CA GLY A 43 -5.96 2.25 9.59
C GLY A 43 -6.98 1.23 10.11
N ARG A 44 -6.88 0.84 11.40
CA ARG A 44 -7.77 -0.18 11.98
C ARG A 44 -9.25 0.18 11.83
N VAL A 45 -9.61 1.41 12.14
CA VAL A 45 -11.00 1.90 12.08
C VAL A 45 -11.51 1.92 10.65
N LEU A 46 -10.73 2.49 9.73
CA LEU A 46 -11.08 2.56 8.31
C LEU A 46 -11.27 1.17 7.72
N TRP A 47 -10.35 0.24 8.03
CA TRP A 47 -10.44 -1.12 7.55
C TRP A 47 -11.69 -1.84 8.07
N TRP A 48 -11.94 -1.78 9.39
CA TRP A 48 -13.12 -2.41 9.99
C TRP A 48 -14.41 -1.87 9.40
N SER A 49 -14.50 -0.56 9.21
CA SER A 49 -15.71 0.07 8.68
C SER A 49 -15.99 -0.38 7.25
N LEU A 50 -15.00 -0.23 6.35
CA LEU A 50 -15.20 -0.43 4.91
C LEU A 50 -15.18 -1.89 4.48
N PHE A 51 -14.38 -2.75 5.12
CA PHE A 51 -14.15 -4.12 4.63
C PHE A 51 -14.77 -5.21 5.50
N ALA A 52 -15.29 -4.86 6.68
CA ALA A 52 -15.91 -5.83 7.57
C ALA A 52 -17.35 -5.44 7.94
N VAL A 53 -17.55 -4.30 8.61
CA VAL A 53 -18.87 -3.92 9.17
C VAL A 53 -19.88 -3.62 8.08
N VAL A 54 -19.60 -2.68 7.17
CA VAL A 54 -20.54 -2.31 6.09
C VAL A 54 -20.91 -3.50 5.22
N PRO A 55 -19.98 -4.29 4.66
CA PRO A 55 -20.35 -5.43 3.83
C PRO A 55 -21.06 -6.52 4.64
N ALA A 56 -20.70 -6.75 5.92
CA ALA A 56 -21.42 -7.72 6.75
C ALA A 56 -22.87 -7.31 7.03
N VAL A 57 -23.14 -6.02 7.26
CA VAL A 57 -24.49 -5.50 7.46
C VAL A 57 -25.31 -5.62 6.17
N LEU A 58 -24.73 -5.26 5.02
CA LEU A 58 -25.40 -5.42 3.72
C LEU A 58 -25.68 -6.89 3.42
N PHE A 59 -24.71 -7.77 3.66
CA PHE A 59 -24.86 -9.22 3.46
C PHE A 59 -25.90 -9.85 4.41
N ALA A 60 -25.90 -9.47 5.68
CA ALA A 60 -26.95 -9.87 6.62
C ALA A 60 -28.32 -9.36 6.14
N GLY A 61 -28.36 -8.14 5.61
CA GLY A 61 -29.55 -7.56 4.98
C GLY A 61 -30.13 -8.45 3.89
N VAL A 62 -29.28 -8.91 2.95
CA VAL A 62 -29.66 -9.86 1.89
C VAL A 62 -30.24 -11.16 2.47
N ILE A 63 -29.65 -11.70 3.55
CA ILE A 63 -30.11 -12.95 4.16
C ILE A 63 -31.48 -12.79 4.85
N PHE A 64 -31.75 -11.65 5.48
CA PHE A 64 -32.90 -11.48 6.38
C PHE A 64 -34.08 -10.70 5.78
N PHE A 65 -33.88 -9.85 4.78
CA PHE A 65 -34.88 -8.85 4.34
C PHE A 65 -35.20 -8.85 2.84
N ASP A 66 -34.94 -9.97 2.14
CA ASP A 66 -35.28 -10.22 0.72
C ASP A 66 -34.28 -9.66 -0.33
N ASP A 67 -34.47 -10.04 -1.60
CA ASP A 67 -33.57 -9.83 -2.74
C ASP A 67 -33.21 -8.36 -3.03
N GLY A 68 -33.96 -7.40 -2.48
CA GLY A 68 -33.78 -5.96 -2.72
C GLY A 68 -32.42 -5.39 -2.28
N LEU A 69 -31.67 -6.11 -1.43
CA LEU A 69 -30.33 -5.71 -0.99
C LEU A 69 -29.18 -6.37 -1.77
N ILE A 70 -29.48 -7.29 -2.71
CA ILE A 70 -28.46 -7.97 -3.52
C ILE A 70 -27.72 -6.95 -4.40
N GLU A 71 -28.45 -6.07 -5.09
CA GLU A 71 -27.84 -5.04 -5.95
C GLU A 71 -27.01 -4.02 -5.15
N PRO A 72 -27.52 -3.40 -4.06
CA PRO A 72 -26.71 -2.53 -3.21
C PRO A 72 -25.44 -3.19 -2.67
N TYR A 73 -25.51 -4.45 -2.26
CA TYR A 73 -24.34 -5.20 -1.80
C TYR A 73 -23.33 -5.42 -2.92
N ASN A 74 -23.77 -5.85 -4.11
CA ASN A 74 -22.89 -6.07 -5.26
C ASN A 74 -22.27 -4.77 -5.79
N LEU A 75 -23.02 -3.66 -5.81
CA LEU A 75 -22.50 -2.34 -6.17
C LEU A 75 -21.43 -1.87 -5.17
N PHE A 76 -21.68 -2.05 -3.88
CA PHE A 76 -20.70 -1.76 -2.84
C PHE A 76 -19.43 -2.58 -3.05
N CYS A 77 -19.55 -3.91 -3.24
CA CYS A 77 -18.40 -4.78 -3.47
C CYS A 77 -17.64 -4.41 -4.74
N ALA A 78 -18.33 -4.12 -5.85
CA ALA A 78 -17.71 -3.68 -7.10
C ALA A 78 -16.92 -2.37 -6.91
N GLY A 79 -17.50 -1.39 -6.20
CA GLY A 79 -16.80 -0.15 -5.85
C GLY A 79 -15.57 -0.39 -4.97
N MET A 80 -15.68 -1.26 -3.96
CA MET A 80 -14.57 -1.60 -3.08
C MET A 80 -13.46 -2.41 -3.79
N MET A 81 -13.82 -3.28 -4.75
CA MET A 81 -12.84 -3.95 -5.61
C MET A 81 -12.04 -2.93 -6.42
N MET A 82 -12.72 -1.99 -7.10
CA MET A 82 -12.06 -0.94 -7.88
C MET A 82 -11.15 -0.08 -6.99
N PHE A 83 -11.64 0.32 -5.81
CA PHE A 83 -10.87 1.08 -4.84
C PHE A 83 -9.61 0.32 -4.36
N LEU A 84 -9.73 -0.98 -4.07
CA LEU A 84 -8.59 -1.81 -3.67
C LEU A 84 -7.55 -1.95 -4.78
N VAL A 85 -7.99 -2.12 -6.03
CA VAL A 85 -7.11 -2.15 -7.20
C VAL A 85 -6.37 -0.83 -7.33
N GLN A 86 -7.08 0.29 -7.32
CA GLN A 86 -6.50 1.63 -7.42
C GLN A 86 -5.46 1.90 -6.33
N MET A 87 -5.81 1.66 -5.07
CA MET A 87 -4.90 1.88 -3.96
C MET A 87 -3.69 0.92 -3.98
N SER A 88 -3.78 -0.18 -4.73
CA SER A 88 -2.67 -1.12 -4.93
C SER A 88 -1.68 -0.65 -6.00
N GLU A 89 -2.09 0.24 -6.92
CA GLU A 89 -1.24 0.71 -8.02
C GLU A 89 -0.02 1.49 -7.54
N ARG A 90 -0.11 2.14 -6.38
CA ARG A 90 1.05 2.82 -5.75
C ARG A 90 2.23 1.90 -5.49
N TYR A 91 2.02 0.58 -5.39
CA TYR A 91 3.07 -0.41 -5.18
C TYR A 91 3.61 -1.02 -6.47
N ILE A 92 3.11 -0.61 -7.65
CA ILE A 92 3.56 -1.15 -8.94
C ILE A 92 5.02 -0.79 -9.17
N ASN A 93 5.37 0.49 -9.14
CA ASN A 93 6.75 0.91 -9.27
C ASN A 93 6.96 2.10 -8.33
N THR A 94 7.54 1.82 -7.17
CA THR A 94 7.75 2.84 -6.12
C THR A 94 9.25 3.06 -5.96
N THR A 95 9.68 4.29 -6.20
CA THR A 95 11.05 4.73 -5.90
C THR A 95 11.04 5.48 -4.58
N ILE A 96 11.94 5.12 -3.68
CA ILE A 96 12.11 5.80 -2.39
C ILE A 96 13.54 6.27 -2.31
N GLU A 97 13.68 7.54 -1.97
CA GLU A 97 14.95 8.22 -1.81
C GLU A 97 15.00 8.92 -0.46
N PHE A 98 16.11 8.76 0.25
CA PHE A 98 16.38 9.52 1.47
C PHE A 98 17.88 9.76 1.61
N GLU A 99 18.21 10.91 2.17
CA GLU A 99 19.57 11.22 2.61
C GLU A 99 19.68 10.97 4.11
N HIS A 100 20.77 10.35 4.54
CA HIS A 100 20.92 9.96 5.95
C HIS A 100 20.81 11.12 6.94
N ASP A 101 21.22 12.32 6.52
CA ASP A 101 21.24 13.51 7.36
C ASP A 101 20.02 14.42 7.12
N ASN A 102 19.26 14.18 6.05
CA ASN A 102 18.04 14.90 5.76
C ASN A 102 16.85 14.19 6.41
N GLY A 103 16.06 14.91 7.21
CA GLY A 103 14.90 14.36 7.92
C GLY A 103 13.69 14.08 7.03
N SER A 104 13.88 13.81 5.73
CA SER A 104 12.80 13.60 4.78
C SER A 104 13.00 12.36 3.91
N ILE A 105 11.87 11.74 3.56
CA ILE A 105 11.78 10.66 2.59
C ILE A 105 11.08 11.20 1.37
N GLU A 106 11.71 11.11 0.22
CA GLU A 106 11.11 11.39 -1.08
C GLU A 106 10.59 10.08 -1.66
N THR A 107 9.39 10.12 -2.21
CA THR A 107 8.75 8.94 -2.79
C THR A 107 8.11 9.29 -4.11
N THR A 108 8.44 8.50 -5.12
CA THR A 108 7.85 8.58 -6.45
C THR A 108 7.06 7.32 -6.72
N PHE A 109 5.75 7.46 -6.91
CA PHE A 109 4.82 6.40 -7.22
C PHE A 109 4.53 6.38 -8.72
N HIS A 110 5.14 5.46 -9.44
CA HIS A 110 4.78 5.14 -10.83
C HIS A 110 3.66 4.10 -10.83
N MET A 111 2.44 4.53 -11.16
CA MET A 111 1.21 3.71 -11.06
C MET A 111 1.04 2.70 -12.22
N GLY A 112 2.08 2.47 -13.01
CA GLY A 112 2.10 1.54 -14.15
C GLY A 112 1.56 2.13 -15.46
N ASP A 113 1.83 1.44 -16.57
CA ASP A 113 1.32 1.76 -17.91
C ASP A 113 0.68 0.50 -18.55
N PRO A 114 -0.64 0.45 -18.77
CA PRO A 114 -1.64 1.46 -18.44
C PRO A 114 -1.99 1.45 -16.94
N THR A 115 -2.36 2.61 -16.40
CA THR A 115 -2.94 2.76 -15.05
C THR A 115 -4.45 3.00 -15.14
N LEU A 116 -5.20 2.48 -14.17
CA LEU A 116 -6.64 2.75 -14.08
C LEU A 116 -6.94 4.22 -13.73
N PHE A 117 -5.98 4.95 -13.15
CA PHE A 117 -6.17 6.33 -12.68
C PHE A 117 -4.93 7.23 -12.96
N ARG A 118 -4.96 8.52 -12.59
CA ARG A 118 -3.96 9.54 -13.03
C ARG A 118 -2.51 9.20 -12.69
N SER A 119 -1.63 9.84 -13.47
CA SER A 119 -0.16 9.80 -13.56
C SER A 119 0.63 9.72 -12.25
N ASP A 120 1.92 9.44 -12.41
CA ASP A 120 2.98 9.49 -11.41
C ASP A 120 2.76 10.55 -10.32
N GLN A 121 2.92 10.12 -9.07
CA GLN A 121 2.79 10.99 -7.90
C GLN A 121 4.10 11.06 -7.15
N GLU A 122 4.55 12.27 -6.86
CA GLU A 122 5.65 12.54 -5.95
C GLU A 122 5.10 12.97 -4.60
N ALA A 123 5.68 12.43 -3.53
CA ALA A 123 5.33 12.76 -2.17
C ALA A 123 6.58 12.86 -1.30
N THR A 124 6.65 13.92 -0.50
CA THR A 124 7.71 14.10 0.50
C THR A 124 7.14 13.91 1.89
N VAL A 125 7.77 13.02 2.66
CA VAL A 125 7.44 12.75 4.06
C VAL A 125 8.53 13.33 4.95
N SER A 126 8.19 14.31 5.78
CA SER A 126 9.07 14.77 6.86
C SER A 126 8.96 13.81 8.04
N LEU A 127 10.10 13.38 8.58
CA LEU A 127 10.19 12.51 9.75
C LEU A 127 9.77 13.21 11.05
N GLU A 128 9.77 14.55 11.09
CA GLU A 128 9.26 15.32 12.24
C GLU A 128 7.77 15.04 12.51
N ASP A 129 7.02 14.70 11.46
CA ASP A 129 5.60 14.35 11.58
C ASP A 129 5.37 12.88 11.98
N VAL A 130 6.43 12.07 12.06
CA VAL A 130 6.38 10.61 12.26
C VAL A 130 6.70 10.27 13.72
N GLU A 131 5.74 9.65 14.41
CA GLU A 131 5.88 9.24 15.81
C GLU A 131 6.64 7.91 15.93
N SER A 132 6.24 6.95 15.11
CA SER A 132 6.74 5.58 15.19
C SER A 132 6.72 4.90 13.83
N ALA A 133 7.62 3.92 13.67
CA ALA A 133 7.66 3.07 12.50
C ALA A 133 7.53 1.61 12.95
N ARG A 134 6.73 0.83 12.23
CA ARG A 134 6.60 -0.61 12.44
C ARG A 134 7.09 -1.36 11.22
N PHE A 135 8.08 -2.23 11.40
CA PHE A 135 8.51 -3.16 10.37
C PHE A 135 7.63 -4.42 10.41
N LEU A 136 7.18 -4.85 9.23
CA LEU A 136 6.37 -6.04 8.99
C LEU A 136 7.09 -6.91 7.97
N SER A 137 6.98 -8.23 8.11
CA SER A 137 7.37 -9.17 7.06
C SER A 137 6.10 -9.78 6.48
N LEU A 138 5.84 -9.50 5.20
CA LEU A 138 4.65 -9.93 4.48
C LEU A 138 5.09 -10.72 3.25
N ALA A 139 4.75 -12.00 3.21
CA ALA A 139 5.11 -12.89 2.09
C ALA A 139 6.61 -12.88 1.74
N GLY A 140 7.47 -12.83 2.76
CA GLY A 140 8.93 -12.77 2.59
C GLY A 140 9.49 -11.41 2.17
N GLN A 141 8.64 -10.39 2.00
CA GLN A 141 9.04 -9.03 1.69
C GLN A 141 8.89 -8.10 2.91
N PRO A 142 9.94 -7.36 3.28
CA PRO A 142 9.85 -6.34 4.32
C PRO A 142 8.99 -5.17 3.87
N MET A 143 8.12 -4.72 4.77
CA MET A 143 7.35 -3.49 4.65
C MET A 143 7.57 -2.68 5.92
N VAL A 144 7.63 -1.36 5.80
CA VAL A 144 7.54 -0.45 6.93
C VAL A 144 6.21 0.28 6.88
N ARG A 145 5.63 0.48 8.06
CA ARG A 145 4.46 1.32 8.25
C ARG A 145 4.81 2.45 9.21
N LEU A 146 4.72 3.69 8.74
CA LEU A 146 4.86 4.91 9.53
C LEU A 146 3.54 5.26 10.21
N HIS A 147 3.62 5.68 11.46
CA HIS A 147 2.52 6.24 12.22
C HIS A 147 2.80 7.72 12.46
N TYR A 148 1.89 8.55 11.98
CA TYR A 148 1.99 10.00 12.07
C TYR A 148 1.40 10.52 13.37
N ASN A 149 1.95 11.62 13.88
CA ASN A 149 1.41 12.35 15.03
C ASN A 149 -0.05 12.80 14.79
N LYS A 150 -0.40 13.11 13.54
CA LYS A 150 -1.76 13.50 13.15
C LYS A 150 -2.58 12.26 12.74
N THR A 151 -3.75 12.11 13.34
CA THR A 151 -4.68 10.99 13.10
C THR A 151 -5.16 10.87 11.64
N PHE A 152 -5.18 11.99 10.91
CA PHE A 152 -5.56 12.05 9.50
C PHE A 152 -4.45 12.67 8.68
N SER A 153 -3.42 11.87 8.37
CA SER A 153 -2.40 12.23 7.39
C SER A 153 -2.77 11.64 6.04
N VAL A 154 -2.74 12.47 4.99
CA VAL A 154 -2.82 12.02 3.59
C VAL A 154 -1.46 11.60 3.04
N LYS A 155 -0.39 11.72 3.84
CA LYS A 155 0.97 11.36 3.45
C LYS A 155 1.12 9.84 3.40
N PRO A 156 1.98 9.29 2.51
CA PRO A 156 2.22 7.87 2.43
C PRO A 156 2.64 7.26 3.79
N SER A 157 1.87 6.31 4.29
CA SER A 157 2.13 5.66 5.58
C SER A 157 2.83 4.31 5.45
N SER A 158 3.05 3.81 4.23
CA SER A 158 3.64 2.50 4.02
C SER A 158 4.61 2.45 2.87
N PHE A 159 5.71 1.74 3.07
CA PHE A 159 6.74 1.55 2.07
C PHE A 159 7.22 0.11 2.04
N LEU A 160 7.51 -0.37 0.83
CA LEU A 160 8.18 -1.64 0.61
C LEU A 160 9.68 -1.44 0.70
N ILE A 161 10.38 -2.33 1.39
CA ILE A 161 11.82 -2.21 1.61
C ILE A 161 12.50 -3.50 1.15
N PRO A 162 13.49 -3.43 0.25
CA PRO A 162 14.38 -4.55 -0.05
C PRO A 162 15.06 -5.09 1.23
N PRO A 163 15.20 -6.43 1.38
CA PRO A 163 15.81 -7.02 2.57
C PRO A 163 17.18 -6.46 2.95
N ASP A 164 18.01 -6.12 1.96
CA ASP A 164 19.34 -5.53 2.12
C ASP A 164 19.31 -4.07 2.60
N LYS A 165 18.24 -3.33 2.30
CA LYS A 165 18.05 -1.93 2.69
C LYS A 165 17.36 -1.76 4.04
N LYS A 166 16.76 -2.82 4.58
CA LYS A 166 16.07 -2.79 5.90
C LYS A 166 16.94 -2.27 7.04
N PRO A 167 18.21 -2.70 7.23
CA PRO A 167 19.05 -2.20 8.31
C PRO A 167 19.35 -0.70 8.16
N GLN A 168 19.68 -0.26 6.95
CA GLN A 168 19.98 1.15 6.64
C GLN A 168 18.77 2.05 6.91
N PHE A 169 17.58 1.64 6.45
CA PHE A 169 16.36 2.40 6.67
C PHE A 169 15.96 2.46 8.15
N ARG A 170 16.20 1.38 8.91
CA ARG A 170 15.98 1.37 10.36
C ARG A 170 16.91 2.37 11.07
N GLU A 171 18.19 2.36 10.73
CA GLU A 171 19.17 3.28 11.32
C GLU A 171 18.79 4.74 11.02
N PHE A 172 18.41 5.02 9.78
CA PHE A 172 17.91 6.33 9.35
C PHE A 172 16.74 6.81 10.22
N LEU A 173 15.70 5.99 10.40
CA LEU A 173 14.56 6.34 11.25
C LEU A 173 14.95 6.61 12.70
N GLN A 174 15.82 5.76 13.27
CA GLN A 174 16.27 5.90 14.66
C GLN A 174 17.09 7.17 14.88
N ARG A 175 17.93 7.56 13.90
CA ARG A 175 18.74 8.78 13.94
C ARG A 175 17.87 10.04 14.04
N HIS A 176 16.70 10.02 13.42
CA HIS A 176 15.72 11.12 13.44
C HIS A 176 14.67 10.96 14.54
N ASN A 177 14.98 10.25 15.62
CA ASN A 177 14.13 10.04 16.80
C ASN A 177 12.78 9.34 16.53
N VAL A 178 12.63 8.62 15.42
CA VAL A 178 11.43 7.84 15.15
C VAL A 178 11.49 6.52 15.93
N SER A 179 10.45 6.24 16.72
CA SER A 179 10.40 5.01 17.52
C SER A 179 10.15 3.77 16.65
N VAL A 180 11.16 2.91 16.51
CA VAL A 180 11.08 1.71 15.66
C VAL A 180 10.60 0.49 16.45
N HIS A 181 9.53 -0.13 15.97
CA HIS A 181 8.91 -1.32 16.54
C HIS A 181 8.96 -2.52 15.56
N GLY A 182 9.20 -3.72 16.08
CA GLY A 182 9.03 -4.99 15.36
C GLY A 182 10.33 -5.76 15.08
N GLU A 183 10.50 -6.88 15.80
CA GLU A 183 11.49 -7.93 15.50
C GLU A 183 10.92 -9.36 15.55
N SER A 184 9.73 -9.59 16.13
CA SER A 184 9.19 -10.94 16.29
C SER A 184 8.38 -11.38 15.06
N GLU A 185 9.01 -12.21 14.22
CA GLU A 185 8.47 -12.77 12.96
C GLU A 185 7.18 -13.58 13.13
N THR A 186 6.89 -14.15 14.30
CA THR A 186 5.87 -15.21 14.41
C THR A 186 4.47 -14.71 14.76
N ASN A 187 4.31 -13.52 15.34
CA ASN A 187 3.01 -12.97 15.73
C ASN A 187 2.64 -11.65 15.03
N SER A 188 3.62 -10.99 14.39
CA SER A 188 3.44 -9.63 13.85
C SER A 188 2.58 -9.56 12.59
N THR A 189 2.38 -10.67 11.87
CA THR A 189 1.69 -10.66 10.56
C THR A 189 0.32 -11.36 10.56
N ARG A 190 -0.02 -12.12 11.61
CA ARG A 190 -1.29 -12.90 11.66
C ARG A 190 -2.54 -12.03 11.52
N TRP A 191 -2.52 -10.83 12.08
CA TRP A 191 -3.64 -9.89 11.96
C TRP A 191 -3.83 -9.39 10.53
N VAL A 192 -2.74 -9.23 9.75
CA VAL A 192 -2.82 -8.85 8.33
C VAL A 192 -3.48 -9.96 7.53
N TRP A 193 -3.10 -11.20 7.80
CA TRP A 193 -3.73 -12.36 7.16
C TRP A 193 -5.23 -12.44 7.48
N GLY A 194 -5.61 -12.24 8.75
CA GLY A 194 -7.01 -12.16 9.14
C GLY A 194 -7.78 -11.07 8.39
N ARG A 195 -7.18 -9.89 8.21
CA ARG A 195 -7.78 -8.82 7.40
C ARG A 195 -7.95 -9.23 5.95
N PHE A 196 -6.90 -9.80 5.34
CA PHE A 196 -6.95 -10.23 3.96
C PHE A 196 -8.06 -11.25 3.72
N VAL A 197 -8.19 -12.26 4.60
CA VAL A 197 -9.25 -13.27 4.51
C VAL A 197 -10.64 -12.63 4.58
N VAL A 198 -10.87 -11.73 5.54
CA VAL A 198 -12.17 -11.04 5.68
C VAL A 198 -12.47 -10.18 4.45
N THR A 199 -11.50 -9.40 3.97
CA THR A 199 -11.66 -8.58 2.76
C THR A 199 -11.95 -9.45 1.53
N ALA A 200 -11.17 -10.52 1.31
CA ALA A 200 -11.36 -11.43 0.19
C ALA A 200 -12.73 -12.13 0.24
N LEU A 201 -13.19 -12.51 1.44
CA LEU A 201 -14.48 -13.16 1.60
C LEU A 201 -15.64 -12.21 1.26
N PHE A 202 -15.72 -11.06 1.93
CA PHE A 202 -16.85 -10.13 1.79
C PHE A 202 -16.86 -9.36 0.48
N ILE A 203 -15.70 -9.02 -0.06
CA ILE A 203 -15.60 -8.20 -1.27
C ILE A 203 -15.35 -9.05 -2.51
N GLY A 204 -14.77 -10.24 -2.39
CA GLY A 204 -14.42 -11.12 -3.51
C GLY A 204 -15.33 -12.33 -3.63
N VAL A 205 -15.17 -13.30 -2.72
CA VAL A 205 -15.77 -14.64 -2.83
C VAL A 205 -17.28 -14.60 -2.82
N ILE A 206 -17.90 -13.93 -1.83
CA ILE A 206 -19.36 -13.88 -1.72
C ILE A 206 -20.02 -13.23 -2.95
N PRO A 207 -19.64 -12.00 -3.38
CA PRO A 207 -20.27 -11.39 -4.56
C PRO A 207 -19.98 -12.17 -5.84
N PHE A 208 -18.81 -12.81 -5.96
CA PHE A 208 -18.52 -13.69 -7.08
C PHE A 208 -19.41 -14.95 -7.07
N SER A 209 -19.61 -15.60 -5.92
CA SER A 209 -20.50 -16.75 -5.79
C SER A 209 -21.96 -16.37 -6.06
N ALA A 210 -22.39 -15.17 -5.63
CA ALA A 210 -23.73 -14.65 -5.89
C ALA A 210 -24.06 -14.59 -7.39
N MET A 211 -23.08 -14.39 -8.27
CA MET A 211 -23.26 -14.40 -9.73
C MET A 211 -23.81 -15.73 -10.28
N PHE A 212 -23.55 -16.85 -9.59
CA PHE A 212 -23.99 -18.17 -10.03
C PHE A 212 -25.32 -18.60 -9.42
N ILE A 213 -25.78 -17.87 -8.39
CA ILE A 213 -26.95 -18.22 -7.59
C ILE A 213 -28.10 -17.24 -7.86
N SER A 214 -27.77 -15.96 -8.01
CA SER A 214 -28.71 -14.87 -8.23
C SER A 214 -28.81 -14.50 -9.72
N PRO A 215 -29.94 -13.91 -10.16
CA PRO A 215 -30.07 -13.38 -11.51
C PRO A 215 -28.91 -12.43 -11.88
N ILE A 216 -28.37 -12.59 -13.10
CA ILE A 216 -27.19 -11.85 -13.57
C ILE A 216 -27.38 -10.31 -13.53
N GLN A 217 -28.64 -9.86 -13.63
CA GLN A 217 -29.02 -8.44 -13.51
C GLN A 217 -28.58 -7.79 -12.20
N TYR A 218 -28.30 -8.56 -11.15
CA TYR A 218 -27.81 -8.02 -9.88
C TYR A 218 -26.29 -8.02 -9.75
N SER A 219 -25.56 -8.66 -10.67
CA SER A 219 -24.11 -8.87 -10.55
C SER A 219 -23.28 -8.26 -11.69
N TRP A 220 -23.94 -7.54 -12.61
CA TRP A 220 -23.28 -6.90 -13.77
C TRP A 220 -22.12 -5.98 -13.36
N ALA A 221 -22.25 -5.26 -12.24
CA ALA A 221 -21.22 -4.31 -11.78
C ALA A 221 -19.94 -5.05 -11.34
N VAL A 222 -20.09 -6.16 -10.63
CA VAL A 222 -18.97 -7.02 -10.22
C VAL A 222 -18.29 -7.61 -11.46
N LEU A 223 -19.07 -8.13 -12.41
CA LEU A 223 -18.56 -8.62 -13.68
C LEU A 223 -17.75 -7.57 -14.44
N LEU A 224 -18.31 -6.37 -14.60
CA LEU A 224 -17.65 -5.26 -15.28
C LEU A 224 -16.31 -4.92 -14.61
N VAL A 225 -16.28 -4.80 -13.28
CA VAL A 225 -15.06 -4.47 -12.53
C VAL A 225 -14.01 -5.57 -12.66
N LEU A 226 -14.41 -6.84 -12.57
CA LEU A 226 -13.50 -7.97 -12.75
C LEU A 226 -12.90 -8.00 -14.16
N THR A 227 -13.73 -7.76 -15.19
CA THR A 227 -13.26 -7.72 -16.58
C THR A 227 -12.28 -6.58 -16.81
N VAL A 228 -12.64 -5.36 -16.41
CA VAL A 228 -11.77 -4.18 -16.56
C VAL A 228 -10.46 -4.41 -15.82
N THR A 229 -10.52 -4.80 -14.54
CA THR A 229 -9.33 -5.05 -13.72
C THR A 229 -8.42 -6.10 -14.37
N SER A 230 -8.99 -7.21 -14.85
CA SER A 230 -8.20 -8.28 -15.49
C SER A 230 -7.47 -7.79 -16.74
N ILE A 231 -8.13 -6.99 -17.60
CA ILE A 231 -7.51 -6.42 -18.80
C ILE A 231 -6.32 -5.52 -18.41
N PHE A 232 -6.51 -4.65 -17.41
CA PHE A 232 -5.43 -3.76 -16.94
C PHE A 232 -4.27 -4.55 -16.34
N LEU A 233 -4.54 -5.51 -15.46
CA LEU A 233 -3.50 -6.33 -14.82
C LEU A 233 -2.68 -7.14 -15.83
N VAL A 234 -3.32 -7.65 -16.88
CA VAL A 234 -2.62 -8.36 -17.96
C VAL A 234 -1.73 -7.39 -18.73
N ARG A 235 -2.24 -6.21 -19.11
CA ARG A 235 -1.46 -5.22 -19.86
C ARG A 235 -0.30 -4.61 -19.06
N GLN A 236 -0.39 -4.55 -17.74
CA GLN A 236 0.69 -4.09 -16.85
C GLN A 236 1.84 -5.10 -16.70
N GLY A 237 1.68 -6.35 -17.15
CA GLY A 237 2.67 -7.42 -17.00
C GLY A 237 3.35 -7.85 -18.31
N PHE A 238 3.07 -7.16 -19.42
CA PHE A 238 3.67 -7.40 -20.74
C PHE A 238 4.66 -6.30 -21.11
#